data_AF-A0AA86NT00-F1
#
_entry.id   AF-A0AA86NT00-F1
#
_cell.length_a   1.000
_cell.length_b   1.000
_cell.length_c   1.000
_cell.angle_alpha   90.00
_cell.angle_beta   90.00
_cell.angle_gamma   90.00
#
_symmetry.space_group_name_H-M   'P 1'
#
loop_
_entity.id
_entity.type
_entity.pdbx_description
1 polymer ?
#
loop_
_entity_poly.entity_id
_entity_poly.type
_entity_poly.pdbx_seq_one_letter_code
_entity_poly.pdbx_strand_id
1 'polypeptide(L)'
;MLELVSFAGMLELVSLAGMLEFVSLAGMLEFVSLAGMLELVSLAGMLELVSLAGMLELVSLAGMLELVSLAGMLELVSLAGMLELVSFAGMLELVSLAGMLELVSLAGMLELVSLAGMLEFVSLAGMLEFVSLAGMLELVSFAGMLELVSFAGMLELVSLAGMLELVSFAGMLELVSFAGMLELVSLAGMAIGIIKLECLNWYRSLECGIGIVRWNAWWYRSLECLNSFVSWNA
;
A
#
# COMPACT_ATOMS: atom_id res chain seq x y z
N MET A 1 15.68 16.89 23.57
CA MET A 1 16.46 16.87 22.33
C MET A 1 17.75 16.17 22.65
N LEU A 2 17.88 14.92 22.21
CA LEU A 2 19.15 14.21 22.16
C LEU A 2 19.55 14.19 20.70
N GLU A 3 20.75 14.66 20.42
CA GLU A 3 21.35 14.66 19.09
C GLU A 3 22.56 13.73 19.12
N LEU A 4 22.63 12.79 18.18
CA LEU A 4 23.74 11.86 18.01
C LEU A 4 24.26 11.92 16.58
N VAL A 5 25.46 12.46 16.41
CA VAL A 5 26.03 12.67 15.08
C VAL A 5 26.50 11.36 14.45
N SER A 6 27.17 10.52 15.24
CA SER A 6 27.63 9.22 14.77
C SER A 6 27.62 8.18 15.86
N PHE A 7 27.10 7.00 15.54
CA PHE A 7 27.14 5.85 16.43
C PHE A 7 27.33 4.55 15.63
N ALA A 8 28.09 3.63 16.22
CA ALA A 8 28.22 2.28 15.71
C ALA A 8 28.03 1.30 16.88
N GLY A 9 27.01 0.44 16.79
CA GLY A 9 26.70 -0.51 17.85
C GLY A 9 25.20 -0.74 18.05
N MET A 10 24.85 -1.16 19.26
CA MET A 10 23.47 -1.38 19.70
C MET A 10 23.08 -0.30 20.71
N LEU A 11 21.91 0.29 20.53
CA LEU A 11 21.34 1.25 21.46
C LEU A 11 19.88 0.86 21.73
N GLU A 12 19.57 0.67 23.00
CA GLU A 12 18.26 0.28 23.50
C GLU A 12 17.72 1.40 24.41
N LEU A 13 16.51 1.88 24.12
CA LEU A 13 15.84 2.92 24.90
C LEU A 13 14.42 2.49 25.27
N VAL A 14 14.15 2.43 26.57
CA VAL A 14 12.88 1.87 27.06
C VAL A 14 11.74 2.88 27.01
N SER A 15 11.96 4.08 27.54
CA SER A 15 10.89 5.08 27.64
C SER A 15 11.46 6.47 27.46
N LEU A 16 11.10 7.11 26.36
CA LEU A 16 11.54 8.46 26.08
C LEU A 16 10.37 9.34 25.64
N ALA A 17 10.42 10.59 26.08
CA ALA A 17 9.52 11.63 25.61
C ALA A 17 10.35 12.80 25.08
N GLY A 18 10.02 13.26 23.87
CA GLY A 18 10.67 14.41 23.24
C GLY A 18 11.24 14.10 21.85
N MET A 19 12.19 14.92 21.43
CA MET A 19 12.83 14.85 20.12
C MET A 19 14.17 14.14 20.20
N LEU A 20 14.39 13.23 19.26
CA LEU A 20 15.63 12.52 19.01
C LEU A 20 16.05 12.74 17.56
N GLU A 21 17.33 13.06 17.36
CA GLU A 21 17.91 13.22 16.04
C GLU A 21 19.19 12.40 15.95
N PHE A 22 19.30 11.54 14.93
CA PHE A 22 20.55 10.87 14.60
C PHE A 22 20.94 11.11 13.15
N VAL A 23 22.20 11.47 12.94
CA VAL A 23 22.71 11.77 11.59
C VAL A 23 23.22 10.50 10.91
N SER A 24 24.06 9.72 11.58
CA SER A 24 24.62 8.50 11.01
C SER A 24 24.74 7.39 12.02
N LEU A 25 24.05 6.27 11.75
CA LEU A 25 24.10 5.11 12.60
C LEU A 25 24.38 3.84 11.80
N ALA A 26 25.27 3.01 12.35
CA ALA A 26 25.52 1.67 11.85
C ALA A 26 25.30 0.66 12.98
N GLY A 27 24.25 -0.16 12.87
CA GLY A 27 23.91 -1.16 13.88
C GLY A 27 22.43 -1.24 14.20
N MET A 28 22.10 -1.46 15.47
CA MET A 28 20.74 -1.73 15.93
C MET A 28 20.23 -0.63 16.86
N LEU A 29 19.03 -0.14 16.57
CA LEU A 29 18.27 0.75 17.42
C LEU A 29 17.01 0.04 17.87
N GLU A 30 16.79 -0.05 19.17
CA GLU A 30 15.56 -0.60 19.75
C GLU A 30 14.93 0.44 20.66
N PHE A 31 13.64 0.72 20.43
CA PHE A 31 12.83 1.52 21.34
C PHE A 31 11.57 0.78 21.76
N VAL A 32 11.37 0.69 23.08
CA VAL A 32 10.14 0.10 23.62
C VAL A 32 9.00 1.11 23.58
N SER A 33 9.25 2.36 23.97
CA SER A 33 8.26 3.42 23.92
C SER A 33 8.86 4.79 23.65
N LEU A 34 8.35 5.45 22.62
CA LEU A 34 8.68 6.81 22.27
C LEU A 34 7.41 7.65 22.11
N ALA A 35 7.36 8.77 22.82
CA ALA A 35 6.36 9.81 22.63
C ALA A 35 7.03 11.09 22.15
N GLY A 36 6.92 11.40 20.86
CA GLY A 36 7.57 12.58 20.27
C GLY A 36 8.04 12.35 18.84
N MET A 37 9.21 12.88 18.50
CA MET A 37 9.76 12.87 17.15
C MET A 37 11.08 12.12 17.13
N LEU A 38 11.26 11.24 16.14
CA LEU A 38 12.53 10.60 15.84
C LEU A 38 12.90 10.89 14.38
N GLU A 39 14.00 11.61 14.22
CA GLU A 39 14.59 11.93 12.93
C GLU A 39 15.88 11.11 12.75
N LEU A 40 15.97 10.34 11.66
CA LEU A 40 17.17 9.61 11.27
C LEU A 40 17.56 9.96 9.84
N VAL A 41 18.75 10.54 9.67
CA VAL A 41 19.24 10.87 8.33
C VAL A 41 19.79 9.63 7.62
N SER A 42 20.60 8.81 8.32
CA SER A 42 21.12 7.57 7.76
C SER A 42 21.23 6.47 8.80
N LEU A 43 20.62 5.33 8.48
CA LEU A 43 20.74 4.10 9.24
C LEU A 43 21.14 2.94 8.32
N ALA A 44 22.25 2.29 8.66
CA ALA A 44 22.64 1.01 8.08
C ALA A 44 22.49 -0.07 9.17
N GLY A 45 21.42 -0.85 9.12
CA GLY A 45 21.11 -1.87 10.10
C GLY A 45 19.62 -1.99 10.40
N MET A 46 19.25 -2.11 11.68
CA MET A 46 17.88 -2.41 12.10
C MET A 46 17.35 -1.32 13.02
N LEU A 47 16.10 -0.93 12.82
CA LEU A 47 15.33 -0.10 13.73
C LEU A 47 14.07 -0.85 14.15
N GLU A 48 13.95 -1.11 15.45
CA GLU A 48 12.78 -1.74 16.05
C GLU A 48 12.09 -0.72 16.97
N LEU A 49 10.83 -0.40 16.70
CA LEU A 49 9.99 0.40 17.60
C LEU A 49 8.74 -0.40 18.01
N VAL A 50 8.62 -0.69 19.30
CA VAL A 50 7.43 -1.37 19.82
C VAL A 50 6.25 -0.40 19.88
N SER A 51 6.47 0.83 20.34
CA SER A 51 5.41 1.85 20.37
C SER A 51 5.94 3.24 20.07
N LEU A 52 5.35 3.88 19.07
CA LEU A 52 5.56 5.28 18.74
C LEU A 52 4.24 6.04 18.75
N ALA A 53 4.17 7.11 19.54
CA ALA A 53 3.14 8.12 19.44
C ALA A 53 3.77 9.44 19.01
N GLY A 54 3.63 9.80 17.74
CA GLY A 54 4.24 10.99 17.17
C GLY A 54 4.74 10.80 15.74
N MET A 55 5.95 11.27 15.44
CA MET A 55 6.48 11.31 14.08
C MET A 55 7.80 10.55 13.96
N LEU A 56 7.91 9.77 12.87
CA LEU A 56 9.13 9.10 12.44
C LEU A 56 9.53 9.66 11.08
N GLU A 57 10.71 10.26 10.97
CA GLU A 57 11.27 10.71 9.71
C GLU A 57 12.58 9.94 9.45
N LEU A 58 12.63 9.11 8.40
CA LEU A 58 13.88 8.48 7.95
C LEU A 58 14.22 8.93 6.52
N VAL A 59 15.39 9.53 6.35
CA VAL A 59 15.86 9.93 5.01
C VAL A 59 16.43 8.72 4.27
N SER A 60 17.26 7.92 4.92
CA SER A 60 17.84 6.72 4.32
C SER A 60 17.96 5.58 5.31
N LEU A 61 17.41 4.44 4.93
CA LEU A 61 17.55 3.18 5.65
C LEU A 61 18.02 2.09 4.69
N ALA A 62 19.15 1.47 5.03
CA ALA A 62 19.62 0.24 4.41
C ALA A 62 19.55 -0.88 5.44
N GLY A 63 18.50 -1.70 5.37
CA GLY A 63 18.25 -2.77 6.33
C GLY A 63 16.77 -2.93 6.66
N MET A 64 16.43 -3.06 7.94
CA MET A 64 15.08 -3.43 8.39
C MET A 64 14.48 -2.36 9.29
N LEU A 65 13.20 -2.06 9.08
CA LEU A 65 12.36 -1.27 9.96
C LEU A 65 11.19 -2.12 10.45
N GLU A 66 11.11 -2.36 11.75
CA GLU A 66 10.00 -3.07 12.36
C GLU A 66 9.28 -2.13 13.33
N LEU A 67 7.98 -1.89 13.07
CA LEU A 67 7.13 -1.12 13.99
C LEU A 67 5.92 -1.95 14.40
N VAL A 68 5.79 -2.19 15.70
CA VAL A 68 4.64 -2.93 16.22
C VAL A 68 3.40 -2.03 16.29
N SER A 69 3.55 -0.82 16.82
CA SER A 69 2.46 0.14 16.95
C SER A 69 2.95 1.56 16.67
N LEU A 70 2.34 2.22 15.69
CA LEU A 70 2.56 3.62 15.40
C LEU A 70 1.23 4.37 15.31
N ALA A 71 1.11 5.42 16.11
CA ALA A 71 0.02 6.40 16.03
C ALA A 71 0.61 7.79 15.70
N GLY A 72 0.38 8.25 14.46
CA GLY A 72 0.94 9.50 13.96
C GLY A 72 1.45 9.40 12.52
N MET A 73 2.64 9.94 12.26
CA MET A 73 3.18 10.06 10.90
C MET A 73 4.48 9.27 10.73
N LEU A 74 4.64 8.68 9.56
CA LEU A 74 5.85 7.99 9.14
C LEU A 74 6.24 8.47 7.75
N GLU A 75 7.36 9.16 7.65
CA GLU A 75 7.91 9.64 6.38
C GLU A 75 9.23 8.91 6.11
N LEU A 76 9.31 8.19 4.98
CA LEU A 76 10.55 7.57 4.53
C LEU A 76 10.87 8.01 3.10
N VAL A 77 12.04 8.62 2.94
CA VAL A 77 12.52 9.03 1.62
C VAL A 77 13.11 7.86 0.85
N SER A 78 13.94 7.05 1.50
CA SER A 78 14.55 5.88 0.86
C SER A 78 14.72 4.71 1.81
N LEU A 79 14.20 3.57 1.38
CA LEU A 79 14.40 2.29 2.06
C LEU A 79 14.88 1.24 1.05
N ALA A 80 16.05 0.68 1.34
CA ALA A 80 16.58 -0.52 0.70
C ALA A 80 16.56 -1.67 1.71
N GLY A 81 15.54 -2.52 1.65
CA GLY A 81 15.36 -3.63 2.58
C GLY A 81 13.89 -3.90 2.92
N MET A 82 13.58 -4.05 4.20
CA MET A 82 12.25 -4.50 4.66
C MET A 82 11.60 -3.48 5.60
N LEU A 83 10.29 -3.30 5.44
CA LEU A 83 9.44 -2.53 6.34
C LEU A 83 8.28 -3.40 6.82
N GLU A 84 8.23 -3.66 8.12
CA GLU A 84 7.14 -4.41 8.74
C GLU A 84 6.38 -3.49 9.69
N LEU A 85 5.07 -3.30 9.44
CA LEU A 85 4.18 -2.59 10.36
C LEU A 85 3.02 -3.49 10.80
N VAL A 86 2.91 -3.74 12.09
CA VAL A 86 1.81 -4.56 12.62
C VAL A 86 0.54 -3.72 12.78
N SER A 87 0.65 -2.54 13.42
CA SER A 87 -0.49 -1.66 13.60
C SER A 87 -0.12 -0.20 13.38
N PHE A 88 -0.80 0.41 12.42
CA PHE A 88 -0.56 1.79 12.02
C PHE A 88 -1.86 2.59 12.01
N ALA A 89 -1.84 3.75 12.66
CA ALA A 89 -2.93 4.71 12.63
C ALA A 89 -2.39 6.11 12.31
N GLY A 90 -2.64 6.58 11.09
CA GLY A 90 -2.22 7.91 10.65
C GLY A 90 -1.80 8.00 9.18
N MET A 91 -0.66 8.64 8.90
CA MET A 91 -0.21 8.91 7.53
C MET A 91 1.18 8.34 7.28
N LEU A 92 1.29 7.51 6.25
CA LEU A 92 2.53 6.87 5.82
C LEU A 92 2.92 7.37 4.44
N GLU A 93 4.09 7.99 4.33
CA GLU A 93 4.63 8.50 3.06
C GLU A 93 5.94 7.78 2.74
N LEU A 94 5.99 7.16 1.57
CA LEU A 94 7.15 6.42 1.05
C LEU A 94 7.55 6.95 -0.33
N VAL A 95 8.69 7.63 -0.42
CA VAL A 95 9.16 8.11 -1.73
C VAL A 95 9.78 6.98 -2.54
N SER A 96 10.64 6.16 -1.93
CA SER A 96 11.27 5.05 -2.62
C SER A 96 11.47 3.83 -1.74
N LEU A 97 10.98 2.68 -2.23
CA LEU A 97 11.20 1.37 -1.65
C LEU A 97 11.84 0.43 -2.67
N ALA A 98 13.00 -0.13 -2.32
CA ALA A 98 13.58 -1.28 -3.00
C ALA A 98 13.62 -2.46 -2.02
N GLY A 99 12.61 -3.33 -2.09
CA GLY A 99 12.48 -4.48 -1.20
C GLY A 99 11.04 -4.83 -0.84
N MET A 100 10.77 -5.09 0.44
CA MET A 100 9.48 -5.60 0.90
C MET A 100 8.83 -4.66 1.89
N LEU A 101 7.51 -4.57 1.82
CA LEU A 101 6.70 -3.90 2.82
C LEU A 101 5.50 -4.78 3.16
N GLU A 102 5.37 -5.06 4.45
CA GLU A 102 4.29 -5.84 5.03
C GLU A 102 3.52 -4.95 6.02
N LEU A 103 2.22 -4.70 5.77
CA LEU A 103 1.33 -4.11 6.80
C LEU A 103 0.21 -5.07 7.18
N VAL A 104 0.15 -5.40 8.46
CA VAL A 104 -0.95 -6.22 8.99
C VAL A 104 -2.21 -5.38 9.14
N SER A 105 -2.10 -4.21 9.78
CA SER A 105 -3.24 -3.33 9.96
C SER A 105 -2.89 -1.85 9.77
N LEU A 106 -3.66 -1.17 8.94
CA LEU A 106 -3.58 0.28 8.79
C LEU A 106 -4.97 0.91 8.76
N ALA A 107 -5.10 1.99 9.53
CA ALA A 107 -6.24 2.89 9.52
C ALA A 107 -5.72 4.30 9.20
N GLY A 108 -5.88 4.74 7.96
CA GLY A 108 -5.37 6.04 7.54
C GLY A 108 -4.98 6.11 6.06
N MET A 109 -3.87 6.79 5.78
CA MET A 109 -3.40 7.03 4.42
C MET A 109 -2.02 6.42 4.23
N LEU A 110 -1.81 5.81 3.06
CA LEU A 110 -0.51 5.43 2.57
C LEU A 110 -0.31 6.02 1.17
N GLU A 111 0.74 6.80 1.02
CA GLU A 111 1.23 7.28 -0.26
C GLU A 111 2.58 6.62 -0.55
N LEU A 112 2.70 6.03 -1.73
CA LEU A 112 3.95 5.46 -2.20
C LEU A 112 4.24 5.91 -3.63
N VAL A 113 5.39 6.58 -3.80
CA VAL A 113 5.76 7.16 -5.09
C VAL A 113 6.43 6.13 -5.99
N SER A 114 7.41 5.38 -5.47
CA SER A 114 8.16 4.40 -6.26
C SER A 114 8.48 3.14 -5.47
N LEU A 115 8.15 1.99 -6.05
CA LEU A 115 8.48 0.70 -5.46
C LEU A 115 8.97 -0.29 -6.52
N ALA A 116 10.04 -0.99 -6.15
CA ALA A 116 10.51 -2.19 -6.82
C ALA A 116 10.60 -3.34 -5.80
N GLY A 117 9.66 -4.28 -5.86
CA GLY A 117 9.60 -5.40 -4.93
C GLY A 117 8.19 -5.87 -4.59
N MET A 118 7.90 -6.09 -3.29
CA MET A 118 6.67 -6.75 -2.85
C MET A 118 5.95 -5.92 -1.79
N LEU A 119 4.63 -5.86 -1.93
CA LEU A 119 3.69 -5.29 -0.97
C LEU A 119 2.72 -6.38 -0.52
N GLU A 120 2.63 -6.60 0.78
CA GLU A 120 1.60 -7.44 1.38
C GLU A 120 0.80 -6.61 2.38
N PHE A 121 -0.52 -6.57 2.21
CA PHE A 121 -1.39 -5.98 3.21
C PHE A 121 -2.58 -6.86 3.58
N VAL A 122 -2.80 -7.00 4.89
CA VAL A 122 -3.83 -7.89 5.42
C VAL A 122 -5.15 -7.16 5.65
N SER A 123 -5.15 -6.08 6.43
CA SER A 123 -6.37 -5.36 6.82
C SER A 123 -6.20 -3.86 6.79
N LEU A 124 -6.80 -3.23 5.79
CA LEU A 124 -6.61 -1.82 5.51
C LEU A 124 -7.94 -1.07 5.46
N ALA A 125 -7.98 0.09 6.10
CA ALA A 125 -9.07 1.04 6.00
C ALA A 125 -8.54 2.44 5.72
N GLY A 126 -8.96 3.03 4.60
CA GLY A 126 -8.61 4.41 4.23
C GLY A 126 -8.17 4.57 2.78
N MET A 127 -7.07 5.28 2.55
CA MET A 127 -6.62 5.63 1.20
C MET A 127 -5.23 5.05 0.92
N LEU A 128 -5.10 4.42 -0.24
CA LEU A 128 -3.84 3.95 -0.79
C LEU A 128 -3.61 4.62 -2.14
N GLU A 129 -2.51 5.33 -2.26
CA GLU A 129 -2.07 5.94 -3.51
C GLU A 129 -0.70 5.39 -3.89
N PHE A 130 -0.61 4.79 -5.08
CA PHE A 130 0.66 4.36 -5.64
C PHE A 130 0.91 4.95 -7.02
N VAL A 131 2.00 5.69 -7.15
CA VAL A 131 2.36 6.33 -8.42
C VAL A 131 3.06 5.33 -9.36
N SER A 132 4.09 4.63 -8.86
CA SER A 132 4.81 3.64 -9.65
C SER A 132 5.17 2.40 -8.86
N LEU A 133 4.62 1.26 -9.31
CA LEU A 133 4.82 -0.04 -8.70
C LEU A 133 5.33 -1.04 -9.73
N ALA A 134 6.48 -1.63 -9.43
CA ALA A 134 7.00 -2.77 -10.16
C ALA A 134 7.18 -3.96 -9.21
N GLY A 135 6.38 -5.01 -9.41
CA GLY A 135 6.46 -6.26 -8.64
C GLY A 135 5.11 -6.82 -8.22
N MET A 136 4.96 -7.17 -6.94
CA MET A 136 3.75 -7.81 -6.43
C MET A 136 3.03 -6.93 -5.42
N LEU A 137 1.71 -6.92 -5.49
CA LEU A 137 0.84 -6.28 -4.50
C LEU A 137 -0.29 -7.25 -4.15
N GLU A 138 -0.32 -7.68 -2.89
CA GLU A 138 -1.37 -8.50 -2.31
C GLU A 138 -2.21 -7.68 -1.31
N LEU A 139 -3.53 -7.66 -1.50
CA LEU A 139 -4.50 -7.11 -0.56
C LEU A 139 -5.52 -8.16 -0.15
N VAL A 140 -5.50 -8.56 1.11
CA VAL A 140 -6.47 -9.52 1.64
C VAL A 140 -7.81 -8.84 1.93
N SER A 141 -7.80 -7.73 2.66
CA SER A 141 -9.02 -6.96 2.95
C SER A 141 -8.76 -5.46 2.93
N PHE A 142 -9.46 -4.78 2.03
CA PHE A 142 -9.36 -3.34 1.84
C PHE A 142 -10.75 -2.69 1.87
N ALA A 143 -10.87 -1.61 2.65
CA ALA A 143 -12.04 -0.75 2.67
C ALA A 143 -11.63 0.71 2.46
N GLY A 144 -11.96 1.28 1.30
CA GLY A 144 -11.66 2.68 0.98
C GLY A 144 -11.32 2.93 -0.48
N MET A 145 -10.28 3.73 -0.74
CA MET A 145 -9.88 4.12 -2.11
C MET A 145 -8.46 3.61 -2.41
N LEU A 146 -8.32 2.85 -3.49
CA LEU A 146 -7.04 2.39 -4.02
C LEU A 146 -6.81 3.02 -5.40
N GLU A 147 -5.76 3.82 -5.52
CA GLU A 147 -5.32 4.43 -6.77
C GLU A 147 -3.96 3.86 -7.18
N LEU A 148 -3.88 3.32 -8.40
CA LEU A 148 -2.65 2.86 -9.03
C LEU A 148 -2.44 3.60 -10.36
N VAL A 149 -1.46 4.50 -10.40
CA VAL A 149 -1.17 5.27 -11.62
C VAL A 149 -0.39 4.42 -12.63
N SER A 150 0.69 3.80 -12.19
CA SER A 150 1.47 2.87 -13.02
C SER A 150 1.83 1.61 -12.25
N PHE A 151 1.37 0.47 -12.76
CA PHE A 151 1.60 -0.83 -12.15
C PHE A 151 2.13 -1.82 -13.19
N ALA A 152 3.24 -2.48 -12.84
CA ALA A 152 3.83 -3.54 -13.64
C ALA A 152 4.09 -4.78 -12.77
N GLY A 153 3.31 -5.84 -12.94
CA GLY A 153 3.52 -7.11 -12.23
C GLY A 153 2.23 -7.85 -11.85
N MET A 154 2.11 -8.31 -10.60
CA MET A 154 0.97 -9.11 -10.14
C MET A 154 0.19 -8.40 -9.04
N LEU A 155 -1.10 -8.19 -9.27
CA LEU A 155 -2.02 -7.54 -8.34
C LEU A 155 -3.09 -8.55 -7.91
N GLU A 156 -3.08 -8.92 -6.62
CA GLU A 156 -4.00 -9.88 -6.03
C GLU A 156 -4.89 -9.18 -5.00
N LEU A 157 -6.19 -9.09 -5.27
CA LEU A 157 -7.17 -8.50 -4.36
C LEU A 157 -8.23 -9.54 -3.97
N VAL A 158 -8.22 -9.93 -2.69
CA VAL A 158 -9.16 -10.93 -2.16
C VAL A 158 -10.51 -10.29 -1.85
N SER A 159 -10.53 -9.21 -1.06
CA SER A 159 -11.75 -8.49 -0.70
C SER A 159 -11.52 -6.99 -0.75
N LEU A 160 -12.16 -6.33 -1.72
CA LEU A 160 -12.16 -4.88 -1.83
C LEU A 160 -13.56 -4.30 -1.69
N ALA A 161 -13.72 -3.34 -0.79
CA ALA A 161 -14.92 -2.53 -0.64
C ALA A 161 -14.59 -1.05 -0.83
N GLY A 162 -15.12 -0.42 -1.87
CA GLY A 162 -14.87 1.00 -2.16
C GLY A 162 -14.45 1.27 -3.60
N MET A 163 -13.47 2.15 -3.81
CA MET A 163 -13.04 2.56 -5.15
C MET A 163 -11.69 1.96 -5.51
N LEU A 164 -11.58 1.50 -6.75
CA LEU A 164 -10.35 1.04 -7.37
C LEU A 164 -10.14 1.78 -8.69
N GLU A 165 -9.08 2.56 -8.76
CA GLU A 165 -8.66 3.29 -9.95
C GLU A 165 -7.32 2.76 -10.47
N LEU A 166 -7.31 2.25 -11.71
CA LEU A 166 -6.09 1.83 -12.39
C LEU A 166 -5.91 2.66 -13.67
N VAL A 167 -4.87 3.50 -13.71
CA VAL A 167 -4.57 4.32 -14.89
C VAL A 167 -3.79 3.53 -15.92
N SER A 168 -2.65 2.96 -15.54
CA SER A 168 -1.84 2.09 -16.42
C SER A 168 -1.42 0.82 -15.71
N PHE A 169 -1.94 -0.30 -16.19
CA PHE A 169 -1.69 -1.61 -15.62
C PHE A 169 -1.10 -2.55 -16.66
N ALA A 170 0.04 -3.16 -16.33
CA ALA A 170 0.70 -4.17 -17.12
C ALA A 170 1.02 -5.42 -16.30
N GLY A 171 0.34 -6.55 -16.57
CA GLY A 171 0.64 -7.80 -15.88
C GLY A 171 -0.59 -8.65 -15.56
N MET A 172 -0.66 -9.23 -14.36
CA MET A 172 -1.73 -10.13 -13.95
C MET A 172 -2.57 -9.53 -12.83
N LEU A 173 -3.88 -9.47 -13.04
CA LEU A 173 -4.86 -9.01 -12.05
C LEU A 173 -5.70 -10.20 -11.58
N GLU A 174 -5.68 -10.47 -10.28
CA GLU A 174 -6.58 -11.41 -9.60
C GLU A 174 -7.57 -10.66 -8.69
N LEU A 175 -8.86 -10.85 -8.93
CA LEU A 175 -9.94 -10.27 -8.12
C LEU A 175 -10.91 -11.36 -7.65
N VAL A 176 -11.01 -11.57 -6.33
CA VAL A 176 -11.92 -12.57 -5.75
C VAL A 176 -13.26 -11.96 -5.34
N SER A 177 -13.27 -10.83 -4.62
CA SER A 177 -14.51 -10.14 -4.26
C SER A 177 -14.33 -8.63 -4.28
N PHE A 178 -15.30 -7.95 -4.90
CA PHE A 178 -15.25 -6.51 -5.13
C PHE A 178 -16.65 -5.92 -4.97
N ALA A 179 -16.76 -4.91 -4.12
CA ALA A 179 -17.98 -4.17 -3.87
C ALA A 179 -17.69 -2.66 -3.93
N GLY A 180 -17.97 -2.04 -5.08
CA GLY A 180 -17.86 -0.59 -5.24
C GLY A 180 -17.61 -0.18 -6.68
N MET A 181 -16.77 0.84 -6.91
CA MET A 181 -16.56 1.45 -8.23
C MET A 181 -15.16 1.16 -8.77
N LEU A 182 -15.11 0.71 -10.02
CA LEU A 182 -13.88 0.34 -10.72
C LEU A 182 -13.68 1.29 -11.91
N GLU A 183 -12.57 2.01 -11.91
CA GLU A 183 -12.11 2.83 -13.04
C GLU A 183 -10.83 2.23 -13.64
N LEU A 184 -10.84 1.99 -14.95
CA LEU A 184 -9.71 1.44 -15.70
C LEU A 184 -9.47 2.31 -16.94
N VAL A 185 -8.28 2.90 -17.06
CA VAL A 185 -7.91 3.71 -18.24
C VAL A 185 -7.15 2.87 -19.27
N SER A 186 -6.12 2.13 -18.86
CA SER A 186 -5.34 1.27 -19.76
C SER A 186 -4.89 -0.02 -19.09
N LEU A 187 -5.12 -1.14 -19.79
CA LEU A 187 -4.81 -2.49 -19.34
C LEU A 187 -4.04 -3.24 -20.43
N ALA A 188 -2.83 -3.67 -20.10
CA ALA A 188 -1.97 -4.49 -20.94
C ALA A 188 -1.57 -5.76 -20.19
N GLY A 189 -2.45 -6.76 -20.14
CA GLY A 189 -2.23 -7.92 -19.27
C GLY A 189 -3.32 -8.97 -19.32
N MET A 190 -3.20 -9.98 -18.45
CA MET A 190 -4.22 -10.99 -18.21
C MET A 190 -4.98 -10.63 -16.94
N ALA A 191 -6.32 -10.63 -16.99
CA ALA A 191 -7.18 -10.48 -15.82
C ALA A 191 -7.95 -11.79 -15.59
N ILE A 192 -7.88 -12.33 -14.38
CA ILE A 192 -8.58 -13.54 -13.94
C ILE A 192 -9.33 -13.18 -12.65
N GLY A 193 -10.63 -13.43 -12.58
CA GLY A 193 -11.37 -13.14 -11.35
C GLY A 193 -12.73 -13.83 -11.29
N ILE A 194 -13.13 -14.26 -10.09
CA ILE A 194 -14.47 -14.79 -9.81
C ILE A 194 -15.28 -13.65 -9.20
N ILE A 195 -15.82 -12.77 -10.04
CA ILE A 195 -16.43 -11.55 -9.52
C ILE A 195 -17.86 -11.83 -9.09
N LYS A 196 -18.12 -11.76 -7.78
CA LYS A 196 -19.48 -11.63 -7.25
C LYS A 196 -19.89 -10.15 -7.35
N LEU A 197 -20.33 -9.75 -8.55
CA LEU A 197 -20.76 -8.38 -8.84
C LEU A 197 -22.10 -8.08 -8.16
N GLU A 198 -22.08 -7.34 -7.05
CA GLU A 198 -23.24 -6.54 -6.62
C GLU A 198 -23.09 -5.16 -7.28
N CYS A 199 -23.33 -5.09 -8.60
CA CYS A 199 -23.07 -3.91 -9.43
C CYS A 199 -24.00 -2.71 -9.14
N LEU A 200 -23.41 -1.54 -8.91
CA LEU A 200 -23.97 -0.21 -9.19
C LEU A 200 -22.96 0.56 -10.07
N ASN A 201 -23.20 0.60 -11.41
CA ASN A 201 -22.75 1.54 -12.47
C ASN A 201 -21.32 2.14 -12.47
N TRP A 202 -20.58 2.42 -13.56
CA TRP A 202 -20.63 2.26 -15.03
C TRP A 202 -19.22 2.61 -15.59
N TYR A 203 -18.96 2.33 -16.88
CA TYR A 203 -17.64 2.11 -17.54
C TYR A 203 -17.21 3.27 -18.48
N ARG A 204 -15.90 3.52 -18.69
CA ARG A 204 -15.39 4.30 -19.85
C ARG A 204 -14.08 3.77 -20.47
N SER A 205 -14.18 3.45 -21.76
CA SER A 205 -13.15 3.26 -22.83
C SER A 205 -12.18 2.07 -22.74
N LEU A 206 -12.24 1.17 -23.73
CA LEU A 206 -11.27 0.10 -24.01
C LEU A 206 -10.63 0.34 -25.38
N GLU A 207 -9.30 0.46 -25.44
CA GLU A 207 -8.51 0.10 -26.62
C GLU A 207 -7.82 -1.24 -26.33
N CYS A 208 -8.39 -2.34 -26.82
CA CYS A 208 -7.88 -3.69 -26.55
C CYS A 208 -6.62 -4.01 -27.40
N GLY A 209 -5.48 -4.19 -26.72
CA GLY A 209 -4.39 -5.07 -27.14
C GLY A 209 -4.65 -6.51 -26.69
N ILE A 210 -4.21 -7.48 -27.48
CA ILE A 210 -4.54 -8.93 -27.41
C ILE A 210 -4.37 -9.54 -26.01
N GLY A 211 -5.48 -9.97 -25.39
CA GLY A 211 -5.51 -10.79 -24.16
C GLY A 211 -6.86 -11.49 -24.01
N ILE A 212 -6.86 -12.81 -23.76
CA ILE A 212 -8.09 -13.59 -23.57
C ILE A 212 -8.68 -13.24 -22.20
N VAL A 213 -9.76 -12.45 -22.19
CA VAL A 213 -10.54 -12.20 -20.97
C VAL A 213 -11.62 -13.27 -20.85
N ARG A 214 -11.49 -14.18 -19.87
CA ARG A 214 -12.47 -15.25 -19.63
C ARG A 214 -13.35 -14.86 -18.44
N TRP A 215 -14.41 -14.09 -18.70
CA TRP A 215 -15.48 -13.85 -17.72
C TRP A 215 -16.33 -15.12 -17.57
N ASN A 216 -16.06 -15.94 -16.57
CA ASN A 216 -16.97 -17.02 -16.18
C ASN A 216 -18.10 -16.44 -15.33
N ALA A 217 -19.07 -15.78 -15.98
CA ALA A 217 -20.30 -15.37 -15.32
C ALA A 217 -21.25 -16.57 -15.23
N TRP A 218 -21.70 -16.85 -14.01
CA TRP A 218 -22.89 -17.61 -13.71
C TRP A 218 -24.08 -16.93 -14.42
N TRP A 219 -24.36 -17.39 -15.63
CA TRP A 219 -25.46 -16.97 -16.48
C TRP A 219 -26.74 -17.54 -15.86
N TYR A 220 -27.50 -16.79 -15.05
CA TYR A 220 -28.96 -16.94 -14.87
C TYR A 220 -29.47 -16.01 -13.74
N ARG A 221 -29.73 -14.72 -14.06
CA ARG A 221 -30.85 -13.88 -13.51
C ARG A 221 -30.78 -12.36 -13.77
N SER A 222 -29.94 -11.86 -14.68
CA SER A 222 -29.99 -10.43 -15.07
C SER A 222 -30.66 -10.17 -16.43
N LEU A 223 -31.51 -11.09 -16.91
CA LEU A 223 -32.30 -10.91 -18.13
C LEU A 223 -33.54 -10.01 -17.96
N GLU A 224 -33.83 -9.51 -16.75
CA GLU A 224 -34.99 -8.62 -16.50
C GLU A 224 -34.67 -7.12 -16.61
N CYS A 225 -33.41 -6.69 -16.70
CA CYS A 225 -33.07 -5.27 -16.91
C CYS A 225 -32.82 -4.89 -18.38
N LEU A 226 -32.88 -5.85 -19.31
CA LEU A 226 -32.65 -5.63 -20.75
C LEU A 226 -33.94 -5.42 -21.57
N ASN A 227 -35.12 -5.38 -20.92
CA ASN A 227 -36.41 -5.23 -21.61
C ASN A 227 -37.03 -3.82 -21.58
N SER A 228 -36.29 -2.79 -21.15
CA SER A 228 -36.84 -1.41 -21.08
C SER A 228 -36.11 -0.34 -21.91
N PHE A 229 -35.20 -0.72 -22.81
CA PHE A 229 -34.62 0.22 -23.79
C PHE A 229 -34.78 -0.31 -25.22
N VAL A 230 -36.05 -0.53 -25.62
CA VAL A 230 -36.49 -0.51 -27.02
C VAL A 230 -37.31 0.77 -27.20
N SER A 231 -37.07 1.46 -28.32
CA SER A 231 -37.48 2.84 -28.66
C SER A 231 -36.59 3.88 -27.96
N TRP A 232 -35.86 4.73 -28.68
CA TRP A 232 -36.36 5.61 -29.73
C TRP A 232 -35.45 5.68 -30.95
N ASN A 233 -36.09 5.50 -32.11
CA ASN A 233 -35.62 5.90 -33.42
C ASN A 233 -36.33 7.24 -33.73
N ALA A 234 -35.56 8.30 -34.01
CA ALA A 234 -35.96 9.45 -34.83
C ALA A 234 -34.69 10.22 -35.23
#